data_AF-A0ABD0RJA1-F1
#
_entry.id   AF-A0ABD0RJA1-F1
#
_cell.length_a   1.000
_cell.length_b   1.000
_cell.length_c   1.000
_cell.angle_alpha   90.00
_cell.angle_beta   90.00
_cell.angle_gamma   90.00
#
_symmetry.space_group_name_H-M   'P 1'
#
loop_
_entity.id
_entity.type
_entity.pdbx_description
1 polymer ?
#
loop_
_entity_poly.entity_id
_entity_poly.type
_entity_poly.pdbx_seq_one_letter_code
_entity_poly.pdbx_strand_id
1 'polypeptide(L)'
;MATHLITKLNVSTSKDEEEILGANGYQLINSDLNEGTGKNRIFIWYKKECGLKPVTRIQFSFNDSMKSGLADAGYELVDKDLNAGAGGDRIFMWYFYGSTESDIPIVNLEVTKDAKEEPALLKDGWERLGCDLNRRVGGKFIYLWVKREKPSYICEITATVDFTADKQKFDLGFTRVDEDTNRGAGGNFVFLWYRRSTDKSKALTALNASTDFQENVRLQNEDFKKLSVNLNSGTEGNDVYVWYLYEGCESQIKNMVLLINSEAWTVYQKAGINFVDKNLNEGNKGWKMYLAYQ
;
A
#
# COMPACT_ATOMS: atom_id res chain seq x y z
N MET A 1 16.39 -22.09 -12.83
CA MET A 1 15.08 -21.80 -13.48
C MET A 1 15.03 -20.31 -13.73
N ALA A 2 14.67 -19.86 -14.93
CA ALA A 2 14.48 -18.43 -15.18
C ALA A 2 13.29 -17.96 -14.34
N THR A 3 13.52 -17.05 -13.40
CA THR A 3 12.43 -16.46 -12.62
C THR A 3 11.59 -15.64 -13.59
N HIS A 4 10.35 -16.07 -13.84
CA HIS A 4 9.44 -15.36 -14.73
C HIS A 4 8.89 -14.13 -13.99
N LEU A 5 9.49 -12.98 -14.26
CA LEU A 5 9.13 -11.69 -13.67
C LEU A 5 7.85 -11.15 -14.34
N ILE A 6 7.05 -10.38 -13.60
CA ILE A 6 5.86 -9.73 -14.15
C ILE A 6 6.31 -8.54 -15.00
N THR A 7 5.81 -8.46 -16.23
CA THR A 7 6.22 -7.46 -17.24
C THR A 7 5.09 -6.51 -17.63
N LYS A 8 3.84 -6.93 -17.49
CA LYS A 8 2.65 -6.12 -17.79
C LYS A 8 1.51 -6.45 -16.84
N LEU A 9 0.63 -5.47 -16.66
CA LEU A 9 -0.62 -5.57 -15.91
C LEU A 9 -1.77 -5.06 -16.76
N ASN A 10 -2.95 -5.65 -16.59
CA ASN A 10 -4.18 -5.20 -17.23
C ASN A 10 -5.39 -5.52 -16.35
N VAL A 11 -6.56 -5.04 -16.74
CA VAL A 11 -7.83 -5.25 -16.04
C VAL A 11 -8.91 -5.57 -17.07
N SER A 12 -9.76 -6.55 -16.76
CA SER A 12 -10.98 -6.80 -17.52
C SER A 12 -12.21 -6.33 -16.74
N THR A 13 -13.14 -5.71 -17.44
CA THR A 13 -14.45 -5.24 -16.94
C THR A 13 -15.63 -5.90 -17.69
N SER A 14 -15.32 -6.74 -18.67
CA SER A 14 -16.27 -7.53 -19.46
C SER A 14 -15.68 -8.90 -19.82
N LYS A 15 -16.56 -9.84 -20.18
CA LYS A 15 -16.15 -11.18 -20.61
C LYS A 15 -15.32 -11.16 -21.91
N ASP A 16 -15.66 -10.28 -22.85
CA ASP A 16 -14.90 -10.14 -24.10
C ASP A 16 -13.46 -9.71 -23.83
N GLU A 17 -13.25 -8.81 -22.84
CA GLU A 17 -11.91 -8.42 -22.39
C GLU A 17 -11.16 -9.58 -21.72
N GLU A 18 -11.85 -10.41 -20.93
CA GLU A 18 -11.26 -11.63 -20.34
C GLU A 18 -10.73 -12.57 -21.46
N GLU A 19 -11.53 -12.79 -22.51
CA GLU A 19 -11.16 -13.64 -23.65
C GLU A 19 -9.98 -13.06 -24.45
N ILE A 20 -10.00 -11.74 -24.72
CA ILE A 20 -8.91 -11.04 -25.41
C ILE A 20 -7.60 -11.10 -24.60
N LEU A 21 -7.65 -10.87 -23.29
CA LEU A 21 -6.46 -10.90 -22.43
C LEU A 21 -5.88 -12.32 -22.34
N GLY A 22 -6.73 -13.32 -22.16
CA GLY A 22 -6.32 -14.73 -22.18
C GLY A 22 -5.66 -15.12 -23.51
N ALA A 23 -6.25 -14.74 -24.64
CA ALA A 23 -5.68 -15.00 -25.97
C ALA A 23 -4.32 -14.30 -26.18
N ASN A 24 -4.09 -13.16 -25.52
CA ASN A 24 -2.82 -12.43 -25.56
C ASN A 24 -1.78 -12.89 -24.52
N GLY A 25 -2.03 -14.02 -23.86
CA GLY A 25 -1.10 -14.65 -22.93
C GLY A 25 -1.01 -13.99 -21.56
N TYR A 26 -2.00 -13.17 -21.19
CA TYR A 26 -2.13 -12.71 -19.80
C TYR A 26 -2.64 -13.85 -18.92
N GLN A 27 -2.23 -13.82 -17.66
CA GLN A 27 -2.65 -14.72 -16.59
C GLN A 27 -3.64 -13.97 -15.70
N LEU A 28 -4.77 -14.61 -15.42
CA LEU A 28 -5.84 -14.11 -14.57
C LEU A 28 -5.47 -14.29 -13.09
N ILE A 29 -5.64 -13.24 -12.29
CA ILE A 29 -5.81 -13.40 -10.83
C ILE A 29 -7.30 -13.71 -10.61
N ASN A 30 -7.62 -14.94 -10.24
CA ASN A 30 -9.00 -15.42 -10.16
C ASN A 30 -9.71 -14.93 -8.87
N SER A 31 -9.83 -13.60 -8.73
CA SER A 31 -10.51 -12.94 -7.64
C SER A 31 -11.28 -11.74 -8.20
N ASP A 32 -12.61 -11.82 -8.15
CA ASP A 32 -13.49 -10.74 -8.59
C ASP A 32 -13.45 -9.59 -7.58
N LEU A 33 -13.00 -8.42 -8.03
CA LEU A 33 -12.90 -7.21 -7.21
C LEU A 33 -14.28 -6.64 -6.85
N ASN A 34 -15.32 -6.99 -7.60
CA ASN A 34 -16.70 -6.55 -7.33
C ASN A 34 -17.55 -7.64 -6.66
N GLU A 35 -16.93 -8.69 -6.11
CA GLU A 35 -17.67 -9.81 -5.50
C GLU A 35 -18.63 -9.32 -4.41
N GLY A 36 -19.91 -9.68 -4.53
CA GLY A 36 -20.96 -9.31 -3.57
C GLY A 36 -21.65 -7.97 -3.85
N THR A 37 -21.21 -7.21 -4.86
CA THR A 37 -21.87 -5.94 -5.26
C THR A 37 -23.04 -6.13 -6.24
N GLY A 38 -23.16 -7.32 -6.86
CA GLY A 38 -24.14 -7.61 -7.90
C GLY A 38 -23.87 -6.91 -9.24
N LYS A 39 -22.65 -6.40 -9.45
CA LYS A 39 -22.22 -5.67 -10.65
C LYS A 39 -21.34 -6.52 -11.55
N ASN A 40 -20.84 -5.90 -12.62
CA ASN A 40 -19.89 -6.54 -13.53
C ASN A 40 -18.66 -7.00 -12.76
N ARG A 41 -18.20 -8.21 -13.08
CA ARG A 41 -16.99 -8.77 -12.51
C ARG A 41 -15.79 -7.98 -13.01
N ILE A 42 -14.85 -7.72 -12.11
CA ILE A 42 -13.61 -7.01 -12.43
C ILE A 42 -12.45 -7.89 -12.00
N PHE A 43 -11.52 -8.11 -12.92
CA PHE A 43 -10.35 -8.96 -12.66
C PHE A 43 -9.06 -8.27 -13.03
N ILE A 44 -8.02 -8.54 -12.25
CA ILE A 44 -6.65 -8.14 -12.53
C ILE A 44 -5.96 -9.25 -13.33
N TRP A 45 -5.20 -8.84 -14.33
CA TRP A 45 -4.42 -9.70 -15.21
C TRP A 45 -2.97 -9.28 -15.20
N TYR A 46 -2.06 -10.24 -15.35
CA TYR A 46 -0.63 -9.95 -15.47
C TYR A 46 0.02 -10.78 -16.56
N LYS A 47 1.14 -10.31 -17.09
CA LYS A 47 1.95 -11.06 -18.06
C LYS A 47 3.35 -11.28 -17.53
N LYS A 48 3.94 -12.41 -17.91
CA LYS A 48 5.33 -12.77 -17.61
C LYS A 48 6.05 -13.07 -18.91
N GLU A 49 6.99 -12.23 -19.29
CA GLU A 49 7.68 -12.31 -20.59
C GLU A 49 9.19 -12.30 -20.40
N CYS A 50 9.89 -13.17 -21.13
CA CYS A 50 11.34 -13.24 -21.08
C CYS A 50 11.97 -12.04 -21.81
N GLY A 51 13.00 -11.43 -21.23
CA GLY A 51 13.79 -10.38 -21.86
C GLY A 51 13.17 -8.98 -21.84
N LEU A 52 11.99 -8.79 -21.24
CA LEU A 52 11.39 -7.48 -21.02
C LEU A 52 11.70 -6.94 -19.63
N LYS A 53 11.66 -5.61 -19.49
CA LYS A 53 11.83 -4.95 -18.19
C LYS A 53 10.69 -5.39 -17.24
N PRO A 54 11.01 -5.78 -16.00
CA PRO A 54 10.00 -6.20 -15.04
C PRO A 54 9.32 -5.00 -14.39
N VAL A 55 8.05 -5.16 -14.03
CA VAL A 55 7.33 -4.24 -13.17
C VAL A 55 7.99 -4.25 -11.79
N THR A 56 8.33 -3.07 -11.27
CA THR A 56 8.97 -2.89 -9.96
C THR A 56 8.11 -2.11 -8.98
N ARG A 57 7.07 -1.40 -9.41
CA ARG A 57 6.11 -0.76 -8.50
C ARG A 57 4.72 -0.81 -9.10
N ILE A 58 3.73 -0.95 -8.22
CA ILE A 58 2.30 -0.81 -8.54
C ILE A 58 1.76 0.23 -7.56
N GLN A 59 1.00 1.19 -8.08
CA GLN A 59 0.30 2.21 -7.30
C GLN A 59 -1.14 2.32 -7.80
N PHE A 60 -1.98 2.95 -7.01
CA PHE A 60 -3.37 3.23 -7.32
C PHE A 60 -3.64 4.73 -7.23
N SER A 61 -4.63 5.18 -7.99
CA SER A 61 -5.17 6.52 -7.84
C SER A 61 -6.68 6.48 -7.67
N PHE A 62 -7.19 7.30 -6.75
CA PHE A 62 -8.62 7.49 -6.49
C PHE A 62 -9.05 8.96 -6.60
N ASN A 63 -8.14 9.84 -7.04
CA ASN A 63 -8.42 11.24 -7.37
C ASN A 63 -7.46 11.71 -8.50
N ASP A 64 -7.76 12.87 -9.09
CA ASP A 64 -7.01 13.38 -10.25
C ASP A 64 -5.60 13.86 -9.91
N SER A 65 -5.35 14.36 -8.69
CA SER A 65 -4.01 14.76 -8.26
C SER A 65 -3.06 13.58 -8.19
N MET A 66 -3.51 12.44 -7.67
CA MET A 66 -2.74 11.19 -7.68
C MET A 66 -2.47 10.71 -9.11
N LYS A 67 -3.45 10.84 -10.03
CA LYS A 67 -3.24 10.50 -11.45
C LYS A 67 -2.15 11.37 -12.08
N SER A 68 -2.20 12.68 -11.85
CA SER A 68 -1.18 13.61 -12.35
C SER A 68 0.20 13.26 -11.82
N GLY A 69 0.34 13.07 -10.50
CA GLY A 69 1.64 12.73 -9.89
C GLY A 69 2.23 11.42 -10.38
N LEU A 70 1.40 10.39 -10.61
CA LEU A 70 1.84 9.11 -11.18
C LEU A 70 2.24 9.23 -12.65
N ALA A 71 1.47 9.96 -13.46
CA ALA A 71 1.79 10.22 -14.86
C ALA A 71 3.11 11.01 -14.99
N ASP A 72 3.28 12.05 -14.17
CA ASP A 72 4.49 12.89 -14.15
C ASP A 72 5.74 12.10 -13.70
N ALA A 73 5.55 11.08 -12.86
CA ALA A 73 6.59 10.15 -12.45
C ALA A 73 6.84 9.00 -13.46
N GLY A 74 6.12 8.97 -14.58
CA GLY A 74 6.31 8.00 -15.66
C GLY A 74 5.70 6.62 -15.41
N TYR A 75 4.71 6.51 -14.51
CA TYR A 75 3.93 5.28 -14.37
C TYR A 75 3.02 5.07 -15.59
N GLU A 76 2.86 3.82 -16.00
CA GLU A 76 1.88 3.41 -17.02
C GLU A 76 0.51 3.19 -16.37
N LEU A 77 -0.51 3.89 -16.89
CA LEU A 77 -1.90 3.72 -16.48
C LEU A 77 -2.50 2.45 -17.10
N VAL A 78 -3.17 1.63 -16.29
CA VAL A 78 -4.18 0.70 -16.76
C VAL A 78 -5.52 1.42 -16.75
N ASP A 79 -5.99 1.87 -17.92
CA ASP A 79 -7.14 2.76 -18.06
C ASP A 79 -8.47 2.01 -17.93
N LYS A 80 -8.69 1.43 -16.76
CA LYS A 80 -9.89 0.70 -16.34
C LYS A 80 -10.19 1.02 -14.89
N ASP A 81 -11.43 1.40 -14.65
CA ASP A 81 -11.92 1.68 -13.31
C ASP A 81 -12.17 0.37 -12.57
N LEU A 82 -11.42 0.13 -11.49
CA LEU A 82 -11.52 -1.08 -10.68
C LEU A 82 -12.85 -1.20 -9.92
N ASN A 83 -13.61 -0.11 -9.83
CA ASN A 83 -14.95 -0.05 -9.23
C ASN A 83 -16.06 0.19 -10.27
N ALA A 84 -15.79 -0.07 -11.55
CA ALA A 84 -16.75 0.18 -12.62
C ALA A 84 -18.13 -0.43 -12.32
N GLY A 85 -19.14 0.43 -12.23
CA GLY A 85 -20.54 0.05 -11.99
C GLY A 85 -20.92 -0.20 -10.52
N ALA A 86 -19.95 -0.26 -9.60
CA ALA A 86 -20.17 -0.49 -8.17
C ALA A 86 -20.46 0.79 -7.37
N GLY A 87 -20.05 1.95 -7.90
CA GLY A 87 -20.12 3.23 -7.19
C GLY A 87 -18.80 3.51 -6.46
N GLY A 88 -18.84 4.35 -5.42
CA GLY A 88 -17.64 4.67 -4.63
C GLY A 88 -16.59 5.50 -5.38
N ASP A 89 -15.33 5.36 -4.96
CA ASP A 89 -14.21 6.05 -5.60
C ASP A 89 -13.83 5.33 -6.90
N ARG A 90 -13.50 6.10 -7.95
CA ARG A 90 -12.98 5.54 -9.21
C ARG A 90 -11.50 5.20 -9.02
N ILE A 91 -11.18 3.93 -8.97
CA ILE A 91 -9.81 3.47 -8.68
C ILE A 91 -9.13 3.02 -9.97
N PHE A 92 -7.93 3.51 -10.22
CA PHE A 92 -7.12 3.13 -11.37
C PHE A 92 -5.80 2.53 -10.90
N MET A 93 -5.36 1.47 -11.58
CA MET A 93 -4.07 0.83 -11.32
C MET A 93 -2.99 1.41 -12.23
N TRP A 94 -1.79 1.59 -11.66
CA TRP A 94 -0.62 2.12 -12.33
C TRP A 94 0.58 1.25 -12.05
N TYR A 95 1.48 1.10 -13.01
CA TYR A 95 2.70 0.34 -12.80
C TYR A 95 3.93 0.99 -13.41
N PHE A 96 5.10 0.67 -12.85
CA PHE A 96 6.35 1.34 -13.19
C PHE A 96 7.51 0.35 -13.39
N TYR A 97 8.42 0.73 -14.27
CA TYR A 97 9.66 0.00 -14.59
C TYR A 97 10.85 0.78 -14.02
N GLY A 98 11.08 0.63 -12.73
CA GLY A 98 12.15 1.33 -12.06
C GLY A 98 13.49 0.63 -12.11
N SER A 99 14.51 1.36 -11.71
CA SER A 99 15.92 0.93 -11.77
C SER A 99 16.75 1.38 -10.58
N THR A 100 16.11 1.93 -9.53
CA THR A 100 16.79 2.27 -8.27
C THR A 100 17.10 1.01 -7.46
N GLU A 101 17.89 1.13 -6.40
CA GLU A 101 18.12 0.00 -5.46
C GLU A 101 16.83 -0.45 -4.75
N SER A 102 15.81 0.41 -4.71
CA SER A 102 14.49 0.11 -4.14
C SER A 102 13.55 -0.57 -5.13
N ASP A 103 13.86 -0.55 -6.43
CA ASP A 103 13.03 -1.09 -7.50
C ASP A 103 13.27 -2.60 -7.70
N ILE A 104 12.74 -3.39 -6.76
CA ILE A 104 12.88 -4.86 -6.79
C ILE A 104 11.76 -5.45 -7.64
N PRO A 105 12.08 -6.28 -8.66
CA PRO A 105 11.08 -6.89 -9.52
C PRO A 105 9.96 -7.62 -8.78
N ILE A 106 8.74 -7.50 -9.28
CA ILE A 106 7.58 -8.27 -8.81
C ILE A 106 7.53 -9.60 -9.56
N VAL A 107 7.40 -10.70 -8.82
CA VAL A 107 7.38 -12.06 -9.37
C VAL A 107 6.02 -12.74 -9.23
N ASN A 108 5.18 -12.28 -8.31
CA ASN A 108 3.85 -12.82 -8.13
C ASN A 108 2.88 -11.80 -7.54
N LEU A 109 1.58 -12.05 -7.74
CA LEU A 109 0.47 -11.22 -7.27
C LEU A 109 -0.58 -12.11 -6.61
N GLU A 110 -1.23 -11.61 -5.57
CA GLU A 110 -2.38 -12.24 -4.91
C GLU A 110 -3.39 -11.18 -4.52
N VAL A 111 -4.67 -11.57 -4.37
CA VAL A 111 -5.74 -10.67 -3.91
C VAL A 111 -6.41 -11.29 -2.70
N THR A 112 -6.50 -10.52 -1.60
CA THR A 112 -7.29 -10.92 -0.41
C THR A 112 -8.62 -10.19 -0.37
N LYS A 113 -9.64 -10.86 0.16
CA LYS A 113 -11.00 -10.32 0.35
C LYS A 113 -11.52 -10.50 1.77
N ASP A 114 -10.80 -11.25 2.60
CA ASP A 114 -11.03 -11.41 4.03
C ASP A 114 -9.72 -11.14 4.80
N ALA A 115 -9.83 -10.39 5.89
CA ALA A 115 -8.69 -10.04 6.73
C ALA A 115 -7.94 -11.27 7.27
N LYS A 116 -8.61 -12.43 7.41
CA LYS A 116 -8.02 -13.70 7.87
C LYS A 116 -6.94 -14.25 6.93
N GLU A 117 -6.98 -13.87 5.65
CA GLU A 117 -5.99 -14.30 4.65
C GLU A 117 -4.66 -13.55 4.80
N GLU A 118 -4.71 -12.32 5.32
CA GLU A 118 -3.62 -11.34 5.24
C GLU A 118 -2.38 -11.66 6.10
N PRO A 119 -2.49 -12.10 7.38
CA PRO A 119 -1.29 -12.31 8.21
C PRO A 119 -0.37 -13.40 7.70
N ALA A 120 -0.91 -14.44 7.05
CA ALA A 120 -0.10 -15.52 6.49
C ALA A 120 0.77 -15.01 5.33
N LEU A 121 0.19 -14.19 4.44
CA LEU A 121 0.91 -13.53 3.34
C LEU A 121 2.00 -12.60 3.88
N LEU A 122 1.68 -11.78 4.87
CA LEU A 122 2.64 -10.85 5.45
C LEU A 122 3.85 -11.57 6.06
N LYS A 123 3.63 -12.67 6.80
CA LYS A 123 4.70 -13.51 7.39
C LYS A 123 5.55 -14.21 6.35
N ASP A 124 4.92 -14.65 5.26
CA ASP A 124 5.65 -15.21 4.11
C ASP A 124 6.40 -14.11 3.33
N GLY A 125 6.28 -12.83 3.70
CA GLY A 125 7.04 -11.73 3.12
C GLY A 125 6.40 -11.16 1.86
N TRP A 126 5.11 -11.38 1.65
CA TRP A 126 4.32 -10.62 0.68
C TRP A 126 4.09 -9.20 1.17
N GLU A 127 4.02 -8.27 0.24
CA GLU A 127 3.77 -6.86 0.49
C GLU A 127 2.33 -6.51 0.08
N ARG A 128 1.53 -6.02 1.03
CA ARG A 128 0.19 -5.51 0.75
C ARG A 128 0.29 -4.08 0.20
N LEU A 129 -0.36 -3.80 -0.91
CA LEU A 129 -0.46 -2.44 -1.42
C LEU A 129 -1.51 -1.63 -0.63
N GLY A 130 -1.33 -0.32 -0.53
CA GLY A 130 -2.05 0.52 0.44
C GLY A 130 -3.53 0.73 0.16
N CYS A 131 -3.98 0.56 -1.08
CA CYS A 131 -5.33 0.91 -1.50
C CYS A 131 -6.33 -0.22 -1.23
N ASP A 132 -7.41 0.10 -0.50
CA ASP A 132 -8.64 -0.69 -0.51
C ASP A 132 -9.28 -0.60 -1.90
N LEU A 133 -9.21 -1.67 -2.69
CA LEU A 133 -9.67 -1.69 -4.08
C LEU A 133 -11.19 -1.56 -4.22
N ASN A 134 -11.93 -1.59 -3.11
CA ASN A 134 -13.37 -1.40 -3.06
C ASN A 134 -13.73 -0.10 -2.29
N ARG A 135 -12.81 0.88 -2.29
CA ARG A 135 -12.92 2.13 -1.55
C ARG A 135 -14.24 2.86 -1.81
N ARG A 136 -14.97 3.13 -0.72
CA ARG A 136 -16.28 3.82 -0.68
C ARG A 136 -17.42 3.15 -1.47
N VAL A 137 -17.22 1.96 -2.02
CA VAL A 137 -18.31 1.12 -2.54
C VAL A 137 -19.07 0.47 -1.38
N GLY A 138 -18.35 0.09 -0.32
CA GLY A 138 -18.86 -0.71 0.79
C GLY A 138 -18.74 -2.21 0.51
N GLY A 139 -18.91 -3.05 1.55
CA GLY A 139 -18.72 -4.50 1.44
C GLY A 139 -17.33 -4.94 1.91
N LYS A 140 -16.71 -5.88 1.17
CA LYS A 140 -15.40 -6.45 1.53
C LYS A 140 -14.29 -5.42 1.31
N PHE A 141 -13.27 -5.46 2.16
CA PHE A 141 -12.00 -4.77 1.92
C PHE A 141 -11.13 -5.65 1.05
N ILE A 142 -10.68 -5.12 -0.08
CA ILE A 142 -9.96 -5.90 -1.08
C ILE A 142 -8.59 -5.30 -1.29
N TYR A 143 -7.55 -6.12 -1.19
CA TYR A 143 -6.17 -5.66 -1.31
C TYR A 143 -5.39 -6.50 -2.30
N LEU A 144 -4.58 -5.83 -3.13
CA LEU A 144 -3.56 -6.46 -3.96
C LEU A 144 -2.29 -6.65 -3.15
N TRP A 145 -1.69 -7.83 -3.29
CA TRP A 145 -0.42 -8.22 -2.68
C TRP A 145 0.61 -8.52 -3.75
N VAL A 146 1.86 -8.21 -3.47
CA VAL A 146 2.98 -8.44 -4.38
C VAL A 146 4.07 -9.26 -3.69
N LYS A 147 4.65 -10.23 -4.42
CA LYS A 147 5.87 -10.93 -4.00
C LYS A 147 7.04 -10.37 -4.79
N ARG A 148 8.10 -9.99 -4.06
CA ARG A 148 9.34 -9.47 -4.64
C ARG A 148 10.30 -10.61 -4.98
N GLU A 149 11.10 -10.43 -6.03
CA GLU A 149 12.13 -11.39 -6.46
C GLU A 149 13.14 -11.68 -5.34
N LYS A 150 13.47 -10.66 -4.55
CA LYS A 150 14.44 -10.77 -3.45
C LYS A 150 13.84 -10.23 -2.16
N PRO A 151 14.20 -10.82 -1.00
CA PRO A 151 13.88 -10.22 0.29
C PRO A 151 14.40 -8.78 0.36
N SER A 152 13.61 -7.91 0.96
CA SER A 152 13.97 -6.51 1.20
C SER A 152 13.29 -5.97 2.43
N TYR A 153 13.87 -4.91 2.96
CA TYR A 153 13.52 -4.31 4.22
C TYR A 153 13.17 -2.85 4.00
N ILE A 154 12.19 -2.34 4.74
CA ILE A 154 11.93 -0.91 4.81
C ILE A 154 13.14 -0.27 5.48
N CYS A 155 13.82 0.63 4.78
CA CYS A 155 15.01 1.32 5.28
C CYS A 155 14.75 2.80 5.59
N GLU A 156 13.63 3.35 5.11
CA GLU A 156 13.23 4.71 5.40
C GLU A 156 11.72 4.85 5.27
N ILE A 157 11.16 5.69 6.13
CA ILE A 157 9.76 6.10 6.15
C ILE A 157 9.67 7.62 6.21
N THR A 158 8.66 8.19 5.56
CA THR A 158 8.37 9.62 5.56
C THR A 158 6.87 9.83 5.30
N ALA A 159 6.40 11.07 5.30
CA ALA A 159 5.02 11.40 5.02
C ALA A 159 4.92 12.71 4.23
N THR A 160 3.79 12.93 3.56
CA THR A 160 3.45 14.19 2.86
C THR A 160 2.03 14.61 3.23
N VAL A 161 1.74 15.91 3.15
CA VAL A 161 0.39 16.48 3.42
C VAL A 161 -0.31 16.98 2.16
N ASP A 162 0.31 16.74 1.01
CA ASP A 162 -0.18 17.10 -0.31
C ASP A 162 0.52 16.22 -1.35
N PHE A 163 0.30 16.54 -2.63
CA PHE A 163 0.85 15.84 -3.78
C PHE A 163 2.09 16.51 -4.38
N THR A 164 2.56 17.64 -3.84
CA THR A 164 3.62 18.46 -4.46
C THR A 164 4.95 17.71 -4.52
N ALA A 165 5.21 16.84 -3.54
CA ALA A 165 6.45 16.06 -3.48
C ALA A 165 6.36 14.69 -4.20
N ASP A 166 5.19 14.30 -4.73
CA ASP A 166 4.95 12.94 -5.27
C ASP A 166 6.03 12.52 -6.27
N LYS A 167 6.22 13.33 -7.32
CA LYS A 167 7.18 13.00 -8.38
C LYS A 167 8.59 12.81 -7.83
N GLN A 168 9.05 13.74 -6.98
CA GLN A 168 10.37 13.65 -6.37
C GLN A 168 10.52 12.38 -5.51
N LYS A 169 9.50 12.04 -4.71
CA LYS A 169 9.51 10.83 -3.88
C LYS A 169 9.55 9.57 -4.75
N PHE A 170 8.77 9.51 -5.83
CA PHE A 170 8.82 8.41 -6.77
C PHE A 170 10.17 8.28 -7.48
N ASP A 171 10.77 9.39 -7.90
CA ASP A 171 12.10 9.42 -8.52
C ASP A 171 13.19 8.90 -7.55
N LEU A 172 13.03 9.16 -6.24
CA LEU A 172 13.91 8.67 -5.17
C LEU A 172 13.66 7.21 -4.75
N GLY A 173 12.76 6.50 -5.44
CA GLY A 173 12.47 5.10 -5.17
C GLY A 173 11.50 4.84 -4.00
N PHE A 174 10.80 5.88 -3.50
CA PHE A 174 9.74 5.67 -2.52
C PHE A 174 8.50 5.02 -3.15
N THR A 175 7.81 4.26 -2.32
CA THR A 175 6.47 3.72 -2.53
C THR A 175 5.53 4.46 -1.59
N ARG A 176 4.49 5.09 -2.15
CA ARG A 176 3.39 5.65 -1.36
C ARG A 176 2.55 4.51 -0.81
N VAL A 177 2.08 4.64 0.43
CA VAL A 177 0.95 3.85 0.90
C VAL A 177 -0.30 4.56 0.39
N ASP A 178 -0.97 4.01 -0.63
CA ASP A 178 -2.18 4.62 -1.24
C ASP A 178 -3.44 4.54 -0.34
N GLU A 179 -3.31 4.98 0.90
CA GLU A 179 -4.39 5.24 1.83
C GLU A 179 -4.13 6.59 2.49
N ASP A 180 -5.13 7.45 2.43
CA ASP A 180 -5.10 8.80 2.99
C ASP A 180 -5.34 8.67 4.49
N THR A 181 -4.35 9.02 5.31
CA THR A 181 -4.49 8.94 6.78
C THR A 181 -5.55 9.89 7.31
N ASN A 182 -6.10 10.81 6.50
CA ASN A 182 -7.24 11.65 6.85
C ASN A 182 -8.57 11.19 6.23
N ARG A 183 -8.67 9.94 5.72
CA ARG A 183 -9.88 9.42 5.08
C ARG A 183 -11.13 9.69 5.92
N GLY A 184 -12.01 10.54 5.39
CA GLY A 184 -13.29 10.89 6.03
C GLY A 184 -13.21 11.96 7.14
N ALA A 185 -12.01 12.39 7.53
CA ALA A 185 -11.82 13.47 8.50
C ALA A 185 -11.95 14.86 7.86
N GLY A 186 -11.74 14.97 6.54
CA GLY A 186 -11.49 16.24 5.87
C GLY A 186 -10.03 16.66 6.01
N GLY A 187 -9.71 17.91 5.69
CA GLY A 187 -8.34 18.43 5.80
C GLY A 187 -7.43 18.04 4.64
N ASN A 188 -6.14 17.90 4.92
CA ASN A 188 -5.12 17.61 3.92
C ASN A 188 -5.16 16.13 3.52
N PHE A 189 -4.71 15.82 2.29
CA PHE A 189 -4.44 14.44 1.90
C PHE A 189 -3.08 14.03 2.44
N VAL A 190 -3.07 13.16 3.45
CA VAL A 190 -1.84 12.80 4.15
C VAL A 190 -1.47 11.36 3.84
N PHE A 191 -0.27 11.15 3.31
CA PHE A 191 0.19 9.82 2.91
C PHE A 191 1.50 9.45 3.59
N LEU A 192 1.59 8.20 4.03
CA LEU A 192 2.86 7.59 4.40
C LEU A 192 3.59 7.11 3.14
N TRP A 193 4.92 7.15 3.21
CA TRP A 193 5.81 6.69 2.15
C TRP A 193 6.92 5.87 2.78
N TYR A 194 7.36 4.84 2.08
CA TYR A 194 8.53 4.07 2.47
C TYR A 194 9.41 3.76 1.27
N ARG A 195 10.69 3.55 1.50
CA ARG A 195 11.59 2.93 0.50
C ARG A 195 12.26 1.70 1.08
N ARG A 196 12.63 0.79 0.19
CA ARG A 196 13.15 -0.53 0.53
C ARG A 196 14.62 -0.64 0.12
N SER A 197 15.34 -1.52 0.81
CA SER A 197 16.68 -1.94 0.42
C SER A 197 16.86 -3.44 0.63
N THR A 198 17.70 -4.06 -0.18
CA THR A 198 18.19 -5.43 0.07
C THR A 198 19.30 -5.46 1.11
N ASP A 199 19.88 -4.30 1.44
CA ASP A 199 20.87 -4.15 2.50
C ASP A 199 20.17 -4.15 3.87
N LYS A 200 20.28 -5.29 4.56
CA LYS A 200 19.69 -5.52 5.88
C LYS A 200 20.22 -4.53 6.94
N SER A 201 21.43 -4.00 6.79
CA SER A 201 22.03 -3.07 7.77
C SER A 201 21.36 -1.69 7.79
N LYS A 202 20.64 -1.33 6.71
CA LYS A 202 19.91 -0.06 6.60
C LYS A 202 18.46 -0.17 7.12
N ALA A 203 18.02 -1.36 7.50
CA ALA A 203 16.62 -1.62 7.79
C ALA A 203 16.15 -0.92 9.07
N LEU A 204 14.90 -0.46 9.06
CA LEU A 204 14.20 -0.08 10.27
C LEU A 204 13.93 -1.33 11.13
N THR A 205 13.93 -1.18 12.44
CA THR A 205 13.68 -2.26 13.41
C THR A 205 12.31 -2.11 14.07
N ALA A 206 11.84 -0.89 14.34
CA ALA A 206 10.56 -0.67 14.99
C ALA A 206 9.80 0.53 14.40
N LEU A 207 8.48 0.48 14.51
CA LEU A 207 7.56 1.59 14.23
C LEU A 207 6.66 1.83 15.44
N ASN A 208 6.31 3.09 15.68
CA ASN A 208 5.33 3.48 16.69
C ASN A 208 4.57 4.73 16.25
N ALA A 209 3.60 5.16 17.06
CA ALA A 209 2.89 6.41 16.87
C ALA A 209 2.67 7.11 18.21
N SER A 210 2.59 8.45 18.18
CA SER A 210 2.11 9.25 19.30
C SER A 210 0.84 9.99 18.89
N THR A 211 -0.09 10.09 19.83
CA THR A 211 -1.41 10.74 19.70
C THR A 211 -1.63 11.84 20.75
N ASP A 212 -0.68 11.98 21.68
CA ASP A 212 -0.64 13.02 22.69
C ASP A 212 0.80 13.42 23.08
N PHE A 213 0.91 14.41 23.97
CA PHE A 213 2.20 14.92 24.44
C PHE A 213 3.01 13.91 25.26
N GLN A 214 2.35 13.11 26.11
CA GLN A 214 3.03 12.15 26.99
C GLN A 214 3.69 11.05 26.16
N GLU A 215 3.01 10.57 25.12
CA GLU A 215 3.55 9.59 24.18
C GLU A 215 4.70 10.16 23.36
N ASN A 216 4.63 11.43 22.95
CA ASN A 216 5.74 12.11 22.29
C ASN A 216 7.00 12.08 23.17
N VAL A 217 6.87 12.46 24.45
CA VAL A 217 7.99 12.47 25.41
C VAL A 217 8.51 11.06 25.65
N ARG A 218 7.62 10.08 25.82
CA ARG A 218 8.00 8.68 26.05
C ARG A 218 8.82 8.12 24.88
N LEU A 219 8.32 8.24 23.65
CA LEU A 219 8.99 7.70 22.47
C LEU A 219 10.33 8.38 22.20
N GLN A 220 10.43 9.68 22.47
CA GLN A 220 11.71 10.39 22.41
C GLN A 220 12.73 9.85 23.42
N ASN A 221 12.30 9.51 24.64
CA ASN A 221 13.17 8.90 25.67
C ASN A 221 13.51 7.44 25.36
N GLU A 222 12.75 6.78 24.48
CA GLU A 222 13.01 5.42 23.95
C GLU A 222 13.83 5.47 22.65
N ASP A 223 14.50 6.59 22.36
CA ASP A 223 15.37 6.84 21.19
C ASP A 223 14.68 6.74 19.81
N PHE A 224 13.34 6.67 19.78
CA PHE A 224 12.62 6.71 18.52
C PHE A 224 12.82 8.05 17.81
N LYS A 225 12.94 8.00 16.48
CA LYS A 225 12.98 9.17 15.61
C LYS A 225 11.59 9.52 15.15
N LYS A 226 11.18 10.78 15.35
CA LYS A 226 9.85 11.30 14.96
C LYS A 226 9.84 11.72 13.49
N LEU A 227 8.80 11.38 12.75
CA LEU A 227 8.50 12.05 11.47
C LEU A 227 8.02 13.48 11.72
N SER A 228 8.44 14.43 10.89
CA SER A 228 8.08 15.85 11.04
C SER A 228 6.62 16.18 10.69
N VAL A 229 5.90 15.25 10.08
CA VAL A 229 4.54 15.45 9.55
C VAL A 229 3.51 14.96 10.54
N ASN A 230 2.54 15.83 10.87
CA ASN A 230 1.33 15.45 11.58
C ASN A 230 0.39 14.68 10.62
N LEU A 231 0.03 13.44 10.96
CA LEU A 231 -0.86 12.60 10.17
C LEU A 231 -2.29 13.14 10.08
N ASN A 232 -2.69 13.97 11.04
CA ASN A 232 -3.97 14.65 11.11
C ASN A 232 -3.92 16.09 10.57
N SER A 233 -2.87 16.46 9.83
CA SER A 233 -2.69 17.82 9.31
C SER A 233 -3.92 18.32 8.55
N GLY A 234 -4.34 19.55 8.83
CA GLY A 234 -5.52 20.17 8.22
C GLY A 234 -6.86 19.71 8.81
N THR A 235 -6.86 18.87 9.85
CA THR A 235 -8.06 18.49 10.61
C THR A 235 -8.10 19.20 11.96
N GLU A 236 -9.23 19.09 12.67
CA GLU A 236 -9.38 19.53 14.07
C GLU A 236 -8.96 18.46 15.09
N GLY A 237 -8.35 17.35 14.64
CA GLY A 237 -7.94 16.24 15.50
C GLY A 237 -6.66 16.47 16.28
N ASN A 238 -6.26 15.46 17.04
CA ASN A 238 -5.00 15.50 17.80
C ASN A 238 -3.82 15.56 16.84
N ASP A 239 -2.69 16.10 17.31
CA ASP A 239 -1.41 15.93 16.63
C ASP A 239 -0.97 14.46 16.72
N VAL A 240 -0.88 13.80 15.56
CA VAL A 240 -0.49 12.40 15.45
C VAL A 240 0.81 12.29 14.65
N TYR A 241 1.81 11.60 15.20
CA TYR A 241 3.11 11.42 14.53
C TYR A 241 3.51 9.95 14.49
N VAL A 242 4.14 9.53 13.39
CA VAL A 242 4.80 8.23 13.30
C VAL A 242 6.25 8.35 13.75
N TRP A 243 6.72 7.28 14.38
CA TRP A 243 8.04 7.15 14.97
C TRP A 243 8.73 5.88 14.49
N TYR A 244 10.05 5.89 14.40
CA TYR A 244 10.82 4.75 13.91
C TYR A 244 12.19 4.58 14.57
N LEU A 245 12.74 3.36 14.50
CA LEU A 245 14.09 3.00 14.96
C LEU A 245 14.89 2.29 13.86
N TYR A 246 16.22 2.42 13.90
CA TYR A 246 17.18 1.64 13.08
C TYR A 246 17.85 0.51 13.86
N GLU A 247 17.83 0.60 15.19
CA GLU A 247 18.51 -0.31 16.10
C GLU A 247 17.50 -0.72 17.18
N GLY A 248 17.62 -1.94 17.69
CA GLY A 248 16.70 -2.47 18.72
C GLY A 248 16.65 -3.99 18.72
N CYS A 249 15.94 -4.56 19.70
CA CYS A 249 15.71 -6.00 19.80
C CYS A 249 14.70 -6.53 18.75
N GLU A 250 13.99 -5.62 18.10
CA GLU A 250 13.02 -5.96 17.06
C GLU A 250 13.68 -6.48 15.78
N SER A 251 12.91 -7.29 15.05
CA SER A 251 13.35 -7.80 13.75
C SER A 251 13.31 -6.70 12.69
N GLN A 252 14.17 -6.82 11.66
CA GLN A 252 14.18 -5.88 10.54
C GLN A 252 12.82 -5.88 9.83
N ILE A 253 12.24 -4.69 9.72
CA ILE A 253 10.92 -4.48 9.12
C ILE A 253 11.01 -4.78 7.63
N LYS A 254 10.25 -5.77 7.19
CA LYS A 254 10.05 -6.10 5.78
C LYS A 254 8.84 -5.37 5.24
N ASN A 255 7.72 -5.34 5.95
CA ASN A 255 6.47 -4.80 5.44
C ASN A 255 5.74 -3.97 6.49
N MET A 256 4.97 -2.99 6.01
CA MET A 256 4.14 -2.11 6.82
C MET A 256 2.78 -1.95 6.15
N VAL A 257 1.71 -1.93 6.95
CA VAL A 257 0.33 -1.80 6.46
C VAL A 257 -0.47 -0.82 7.31
N LEU A 258 -1.35 -0.04 6.66
CA LEU A 258 -2.37 0.77 7.32
C LEU A 258 -3.70 0.01 7.36
N LEU A 259 -4.15 -0.32 8.56
CA LEU A 259 -5.33 -1.14 8.81
C LEU A 259 -6.55 -0.24 9.05
N ILE A 260 -7.36 -0.05 8.02
CA ILE A 260 -8.66 0.64 8.11
C ILE A 260 -9.80 -0.32 8.46
N ASN A 261 -9.63 -1.61 8.15
CA ASN A 261 -10.62 -2.65 8.42
C ASN A 261 -10.55 -3.07 9.88
N SER A 262 -11.63 -2.82 10.64
CA SER A 262 -11.69 -3.18 12.06
C SER A 262 -11.52 -4.68 12.36
N GLU A 263 -11.92 -5.55 11.45
CA GLU A 263 -11.69 -7.00 11.59
C GLU A 263 -10.19 -7.33 11.53
N ALA A 264 -9.45 -6.64 10.66
CA ALA A 264 -8.02 -6.85 10.49
C ALA A 264 -7.23 -6.51 11.76
N TRP A 265 -7.68 -5.55 12.58
CA TRP A 265 -6.99 -5.19 13.83
C TRP A 265 -6.82 -6.40 14.75
N THR A 266 -7.92 -7.10 15.01
CA THR A 266 -7.91 -8.27 15.91
C THR A 266 -7.19 -9.46 15.26
N VAL A 267 -7.36 -9.65 13.95
CA VAL A 267 -6.75 -10.76 13.21
C VAL A 267 -5.22 -10.64 13.21
N TYR A 268 -4.68 -9.44 12.96
CA TYR A 268 -3.25 -9.19 12.96
C TYR A 268 -2.64 -9.36 14.36
N GLN A 269 -3.29 -8.81 15.40
CA GLN A 269 -2.87 -8.98 16.78
C GLN A 269 -2.82 -10.47 17.19
N LYS A 270 -3.88 -11.24 16.89
CA LYS A 270 -3.94 -12.69 17.19
C LYS A 270 -2.88 -13.49 16.44
N ALA A 271 -2.52 -13.04 15.25
CA ALA A 271 -1.44 -13.63 14.48
C ALA A 271 -0.04 -13.27 15.01
N GLY A 272 0.09 -12.41 16.02
CA GLY A 272 1.38 -11.98 16.55
C GLY A 272 2.17 -11.08 15.59
N ILE A 273 1.48 -10.36 14.70
CA ILE A 273 2.09 -9.29 13.91
C ILE A 273 2.27 -8.08 14.81
N ASN A 274 3.37 -7.34 14.65
CA ASN A 274 3.58 -6.11 15.41
C ASN A 274 2.48 -5.10 15.06
N PHE A 275 1.70 -4.72 16.07
CA PHE A 275 0.54 -3.85 15.94
C PHE A 275 0.73 -2.62 16.82
N VAL A 276 0.75 -1.43 16.21
CA VAL A 276 0.82 -0.16 16.93
C VAL A 276 -0.59 0.20 17.37
N ASP A 277 -0.88 -0.03 18.65
CA ASP A 277 -2.20 0.22 19.24
C ASP A 277 -2.44 1.71 19.52
N LYS A 278 -2.46 2.48 18.42
CA LYS A 278 -2.70 3.92 18.38
C LYS A 278 -3.54 4.23 17.15
N ASN A 279 -4.70 4.84 17.39
CA ASN A 279 -5.56 5.32 16.31
C ASN A 279 -4.88 6.50 15.62
N LEU A 280 -4.52 6.33 14.35
CA LEU A 280 -3.83 7.37 13.59
C LEU A 280 -4.73 8.58 13.27
N ASN A 281 -6.03 8.46 13.51
CA ASN A 281 -7.05 9.50 13.35
C ASN A 281 -7.58 10.04 14.68
N GLU A 282 -6.79 9.93 15.75
CA GLU A 282 -7.25 10.32 17.08
C GLU A 282 -7.70 11.78 17.14
N GLY A 283 -8.83 12.03 17.80
CA GLY A 283 -9.41 13.36 17.97
C GLY A 283 -10.20 13.91 16.77
N ASN A 284 -10.25 13.23 15.62
CA ASN A 284 -11.12 13.64 14.50
C ASN A 284 -12.19 12.60 14.13
N LYS A 285 -13.02 12.93 13.14
CA LYS A 285 -14.15 12.10 12.66
C LYS A 285 -13.76 11.19 11.50
N GLY A 286 -12.47 11.05 11.23
CA GLY A 286 -11.94 10.16 10.21
C GLY A 286 -12.19 8.69 10.51
N TRP A 287 -11.91 7.85 9.52
CA TRP A 287 -11.89 6.40 9.71
C TRP A 287 -10.80 6.04 10.70
N LYS A 288 -11.09 5.16 11.66
CA LYS A 288 -10.03 4.66 12.54
C LYS A 288 -9.03 3.86 11.74
N MET A 289 -7.75 4.15 11.93
CA MET A 289 -6.66 3.46 11.24
C MET A 289 -5.56 3.12 12.21
N TYR A 290 -4.94 1.96 12.01
CA TYR A 290 -3.84 1.48 12.83
C TYR A 290 -2.68 1.04 11.96
N LEU A 291 -1.47 1.14 12.50
CA LEU A 291 -0.26 0.69 11.82
C LEU A 291 0.09 -0.73 12.27
N ALA A 292 0.41 -1.61 11.33
CA ALA A 292 1.00 -2.92 11.63
C ALA A 292 2.21 -3.20 10.73
N TYR A 293 3.15 -4.00 11.22
CA TYR A 293 4.39 -4.28 10.49
C TYR A 293 4.98 -5.66 10.84
N GLN A 294 5.84 -6.17 9.94
CA GLN A 294 6.48 -7.49 10.04
C GLN A 294 7.87 -7.49 9.42
#